data_AF-G8PAF8-F1
#
_entry.id   AF-G8PAF8-F1
#
_cell.length_a   1.000
_cell.length_b   1.000
_cell.length_c   1.000
_cell.angle_alpha   90.00
_cell.angle_beta   90.00
_cell.angle_gamma   90.00
#
_symmetry.space_group_name_H-M   'P 1'
#
loop_
_entity.id
_entity.type
_entity.pdbx_description
1 polymer ?
#
loop_
_entity_poly.entity_id
_entity_poly.type
_entity_poly.pdbx_seq_one_letter_code
_entity_poly.pdbx_strand_id
1 'polypeptide(L)'
;MNIGPLSEWVTAIAETIAVCVALFLPMITQSRERHRREIKFKRMITKLTNETLAGDDEARQELASFLRISLYIVQSSKEDDIMDIGSRINDILSKPNLEPTDKKHIQELLTQLS
;
A
#
# COMPACT_ATOMS: atom_id res chain seq x y z
N MET A 1 -46.10 8.51 -33.34
CA MET A 1 -45.04 8.89 -32.38
C MET A 1 -43.85 9.33 -33.22
N ASN A 2 -43.59 10.64 -33.32
CA ASN A 2 -42.36 11.12 -33.95
C ASN A 2 -41.23 10.81 -32.97
N ILE A 3 -40.34 9.90 -33.35
CA ILE A 3 -39.08 9.69 -32.64
C ILE A 3 -38.38 11.06 -32.62
N GLY A 4 -38.07 11.58 -31.42
CA GLY A 4 -37.40 12.86 -31.26
C GLY A 4 -36.10 12.92 -32.09
N PRO A 5 -35.61 14.12 -32.44
CA PRO A 5 -34.42 14.28 -33.27
C PRO A 5 -33.25 13.45 -32.73
N LEU A 6 -32.44 12.89 -33.62
CA LEU A 6 -31.32 12.00 -33.27
C LEU A 6 -30.40 12.63 -32.20
N SER A 7 -30.30 13.96 -32.19
CA SER A 7 -29.54 14.73 -31.20
C SER A 7 -30.06 14.56 -29.77
N GLU A 8 -31.36 14.51 -29.54
CA GLU A 8 -31.93 14.36 -28.18
C GLU A 8 -31.62 12.98 -27.59
N TRP A 9 -31.68 11.93 -28.42
CA TRP A 9 -31.29 10.58 -28.02
C TRP A 9 -29.80 10.48 -27.69
N VAL A 10 -28.95 11.13 -28.50
CA VAL A 10 -27.51 11.20 -28.24
C VAL A 10 -27.22 11.95 -26.94
N THR A 11 -27.91 13.06 -26.68
CA THR A 11 -27.78 13.83 -25.43
C THR A 11 -28.22 13.01 -24.23
N ALA A 12 -29.38 12.35 -24.28
CA ALA A 12 -29.87 11.53 -23.18
C ALA A 12 -28.92 10.34 -22.86
N ILE A 13 -28.34 9.71 -23.88
CA ILE A 13 -27.33 8.66 -23.69
C ILE A 13 -26.05 9.22 -23.08
N ALA A 14 -25.56 10.36 -23.57
CA ALA A 14 -24.37 11.00 -23.05
C ALA A 14 -24.54 11.43 -21.58
N GLU A 15 -25.70 11.98 -21.22
CA GLU A 15 -26.05 12.35 -19.86
C GLU A 15 -26.11 11.13 -18.95
N THR A 16 -26.75 10.05 -19.39
CA THR A 16 -26.80 8.79 -18.63
C THR A 16 -25.40 8.23 -18.38
N ILE A 17 -24.53 8.22 -19.40
CA ILE A 17 -23.14 7.77 -19.26
C ILE A 17 -22.36 8.69 -18.31
N ALA A 18 -22.54 10.00 -18.42
CA ALA A 18 -21.86 10.97 -17.54
C ALA A 18 -22.24 10.76 -16.07
N VAL A 19 -23.53 10.51 -15.78
CA VAL A 19 -24.01 10.17 -14.44
C VAL A 19 -23.40 8.85 -13.97
N CYS A 20 -23.40 7.81 -14.81
CA CYS A 20 -22.75 6.53 -14.48
C CYS A 20 -21.26 6.72 -14.15
N VAL A 21 -20.51 7.46 -14.97
CA VAL A 21 -19.09 7.72 -14.73
C VAL A 21 -18.90 8.51 -13.43
N ALA A 22 -19.70 9.54 -13.18
CA ALA A 22 -19.61 10.33 -11.95
C ALA A 22 -19.86 9.50 -10.68
N LEU A 23 -20.76 8.51 -10.75
CA LEU A 23 -21.05 7.61 -9.64
C LEU A 23 -19.95 6.57 -9.40
N PHE A 24 -19.37 5.99 -10.47
CA PHE A 24 -18.45 4.85 -10.34
C PHE A 24 -16.96 5.23 -10.41
N LEU A 25 -16.61 6.39 -10.96
CA LEU A 25 -15.22 6.86 -11.02
C LEU A 25 -14.55 6.93 -9.62
N PRO A 26 -15.19 7.50 -8.57
CA PRO A 26 -14.59 7.57 -7.24
C PRO A 26 -14.24 6.18 -6.65
N MET A 27 -15.07 5.18 -6.94
CA MET A 27 -14.85 3.81 -6.47
C MET A 27 -13.61 3.20 -7.13
N ILE A 28 -13.47 3.39 -8.44
CA ILE A 28 -12.32 2.88 -9.20
C ILE A 28 -11.03 3.58 -8.78
N THR A 29 -11.07 4.91 -8.59
CA THR A 29 -9.90 5.67 -8.15
C THR A 29 -9.47 5.25 -6.75
N GLN A 30 -10.41 5.10 -5.80
CA GLN A 30 -10.10 4.66 -4.44
C GLN A 30 -9.44 3.27 -4.42
N SER A 31 -9.92 2.33 -5.23
CA SER A 31 -9.32 1.00 -5.34
C SER A 31 -7.87 1.06 -5.84
N ARG A 32 -7.61 1.87 -6.88
CA ARG A 32 -6.25 2.09 -7.42
C ARG A 32 -5.34 2.76 -6.40
N GLU A 33 -5.85 3.71 -5.64
CA GLU A 33 -5.09 4.40 -4.60
C GLU A 33 -4.70 3.46 -3.46
N ARG A 34 -5.64 2.63 -2.97
CA ARG A 34 -5.35 1.59 -1.96
C ARG A 34 -4.22 0.69 -2.42
N HIS A 35 -4.32 0.15 -3.64
CA HIS A 35 -3.28 -0.71 -4.18
C HIS A 35 -1.91 -0.01 -4.31
N ARG A 36 -1.91 1.27 -4.73
CA ARG A 36 -0.66 2.06 -4.79
C ARG A 36 -0.05 2.27 -3.42
N ARG A 37 -0.85 2.46 -2.36
CA ARG A 37 -0.37 2.60 -0.99
C ARG A 37 0.20 1.29 -0.45
N GLU A 38 -0.49 0.17 -0.67
CA GLU A 38 0.02 -1.18 -0.33
C GLU A 38 1.42 -1.38 -0.92
N ILE A 39 1.60 -1.09 -2.21
CA ILE A 39 2.90 -1.21 -2.89
C ILE A 39 3.95 -0.27 -2.26
N LYS A 40 3.57 0.97 -1.92
CA LYS A 40 4.50 1.93 -1.29
C LYS A 40 4.95 1.45 0.08
N PHE A 41 4.05 0.93 0.89
CA PHE A 41 4.36 0.38 2.22
C PHE A 41 5.30 -0.82 2.12
N LYS A 42 4.97 -1.79 1.25
CA LYS A 42 5.84 -2.94 0.93
C LYS A 42 7.24 -2.48 0.54
N ARG A 43 7.35 -1.59 -0.45
CA ARG A 43 8.64 -1.07 -0.93
C ARG A 43 9.44 -0.36 0.15
N MET A 44 8.79 0.48 0.97
CA MET A 44 9.47 1.23 2.02
C MET A 44 10.03 0.29 3.09
N ILE A 45 9.23 -0.67 3.57
CA ILE A 45 9.69 -1.67 4.53
C ILE A 45 10.84 -2.49 3.96
N THR A 46 10.70 -3.02 2.75
CA THR A 46 11.76 -3.80 2.10
C THR A 46 13.05 -2.99 1.94
N LYS A 47 12.94 -1.73 1.48
CA LYS A 47 14.09 -0.85 1.29
C LYS A 47 14.82 -0.60 2.61
N LEU A 48 14.13 -0.07 3.62
CA LEU A 48 14.75 0.28 4.90
C LEU A 48 15.27 -0.94 5.66
N THR A 49 14.60 -2.08 5.54
CA THR A 49 15.09 -3.35 6.11
C THR A 49 16.41 -3.77 5.45
N ASN A 50 16.50 -3.71 4.12
CA ASN A 50 17.73 -4.07 3.40
C ASN A 50 18.89 -3.11 3.71
N GLU A 51 18.61 -1.81 3.81
CA GLU A 51 19.59 -0.80 4.21
C GLU A 51 20.08 -1.04 5.66
N THR A 52 19.16 -1.34 6.58
CA THR A 52 19.51 -1.72 7.96
C THR A 52 20.40 -2.97 7.98
N LEU A 53 20.08 -4.00 7.19
CA LEU A 53 20.89 -5.23 7.11
C LEU A 53 22.27 -5.00 6.48
N ALA A 54 22.43 -3.95 5.68
CA ALA A 54 23.72 -3.52 5.14
C ALA A 54 24.58 -2.75 6.16
N GLY A 55 24.05 -2.47 7.36
CA GLY A 55 24.77 -1.78 8.44
C GLY A 55 24.44 -0.29 8.55
N ASP A 56 23.37 0.17 7.92
CA ASP A 56 22.89 1.55 8.04
C ASP A 56 22.01 1.72 9.29
N ASP A 57 22.56 2.34 10.33
CA ASP A 57 21.86 2.62 11.59
C ASP A 57 20.78 3.71 11.44
N GLU A 58 20.89 4.62 10.46
CA GLU A 58 19.89 5.63 10.18
C GLU A 58 18.63 4.98 9.58
N ALA A 59 18.82 4.07 8.62
CA ALA A 59 17.73 3.30 8.02
C ALA A 59 16.91 2.52 9.06
N ARG A 60 17.55 2.05 10.14
CA ARG A 60 16.85 1.38 11.25
C ARG A 60 15.92 2.33 12.00
N GLN A 61 16.39 3.55 12.29
CA GLN A 61 15.58 4.57 12.96
C GLN A 61 14.44 5.05 12.05
N GLU A 62 14.72 5.19 10.75
CA GLU A 62 13.71 5.51 9.75
C GLU A 62 12.64 4.43 9.65
N LEU A 63 13.01 3.13 9.65
CA LEU A 63 12.05 2.03 9.63
C LEU A 63 11.12 2.09 10.84
N ALA A 64 11.67 2.23 12.04
CA ALA A 64 10.88 2.32 13.28
C ALA A 64 9.94 3.55 13.27
N SER A 65 10.43 4.69 12.77
CA SER A 65 9.64 5.92 12.65
C SER A 65 8.52 5.78 11.61
N PHE A 66 8.85 5.20 10.45
CA PHE A 66 7.89 4.93 9.39
C PHE A 66 6.76 4.02 9.89
N LEU A 67 7.06 2.94 10.60
CA LEU A 67 6.05 2.02 11.13
C LEU A 67 5.15 2.70 12.17
N ARG A 68 5.72 3.50 13.07
CA ARG A 68 4.96 4.26 14.07
C ARG A 68 4.02 5.28 13.45
N ILE A 69 4.49 6.03 12.46
CA ILE A 69 3.66 7.03 11.77
C ILE A 69 2.59 6.32 10.93
N SER A 70 2.96 5.24 10.26
CA SER A 70 2.08 4.50 9.37
C SER A 70 0.87 3.91 10.09
N LEU A 71 1.01 3.51 11.36
CA LEU A 71 -0.09 3.03 12.20
C LEU A 71 -1.29 4.00 12.25
N TYR A 72 -1.05 5.31 12.17
CA TYR A 72 -2.13 6.32 12.21
C TYR A 72 -2.81 6.57 10.86
N ILE A 73 -2.24 6.05 9.76
CA ILE A 73 -2.70 6.34 8.40
C ILE A 73 -3.14 5.09 7.62
N VAL A 74 -2.97 3.89 8.18
CA VAL A 74 -3.51 2.64 7.62
C VAL A 74 -5.03 2.72 7.52
N GLN A 75 -5.60 2.25 6.41
CA GLN A 75 -7.03 2.33 6.11
C GLN A 75 -7.62 1.00 5.62
N SER A 76 -6.86 -0.09 5.64
CA SER A 76 -7.31 -1.40 5.17
C SER A 76 -6.59 -2.54 5.88
N SER A 77 -7.26 -3.69 5.99
CA SER A 77 -6.68 -4.87 6.63
C SER A 77 -5.38 -5.34 5.95
N LYS A 78 -5.28 -5.20 4.62
CA LYS A 78 -4.04 -5.54 3.91
C LYS A 78 -2.88 -4.62 4.27
N GLU A 79 -3.16 -3.33 4.46
CA GLU A 79 -2.15 -2.38 4.93
C GLU A 79 -1.76 -2.71 6.38
N ASP A 80 -2.70 -3.12 7.25
CA ASP A 80 -2.40 -3.61 8.60
C ASP A 80 -1.49 -4.85 8.56
N ASP A 81 -1.80 -5.85 7.72
CA ASP A 81 -0.99 -7.06 7.57
C ASP A 81 0.46 -6.72 7.14
N ILE A 82 0.60 -5.76 6.21
CA ILE A 82 1.92 -5.28 5.77
C ILE A 82 2.66 -4.58 6.93
N MET A 83 1.97 -3.78 7.75
CA MET A 83 2.56 -3.13 8.92
C MET A 83 2.93 -4.13 10.03
N ASP A 84 2.14 -5.19 10.22
CA ASP A 84 2.45 -6.26 11.19
C ASP A 84 3.74 -7.00 10.79
N ILE A 85 3.89 -7.35 9.51
CA ILE A 85 5.12 -7.93 8.99
C ILE A 85 6.31 -6.98 9.21
N GLY A 86 6.15 -5.69 8.89
CA GLY A 86 7.18 -4.68 9.13
C GLY A 86 7.57 -4.54 10.61
N SER A 87 6.58 -4.61 11.51
CA SER A 87 6.79 -4.53 12.96
C SER A 87 7.57 -5.74 13.48
N ARG A 88 7.20 -6.95 13.02
CA ARG A 88 7.94 -8.18 13.34
C ARG A 88 9.40 -8.13 12.86
N ILE A 89 9.63 -7.60 11.65
CA ILE A 89 10.99 -7.37 11.15
C ILE A 89 11.74 -6.40 12.08
N ASN A 90 11.11 -5.27 12.44
CA ASN A 90 11.71 -4.27 13.32
C ASN A 90 12.03 -4.83 14.72
N ASP A 91 11.20 -5.73 15.25
CA ASP A 91 11.45 -6.40 16.53
C ASP A 91 12.68 -7.32 16.47
N ILE A 92 12.87 -8.04 15.36
CA ILE A 92 14.06 -8.87 15.15
C ILE A 92 15.31 -7.99 15.02
N LEU A 93 15.23 -6.94 14.18
CA LEU A 93 16.30 -5.95 14.01
C LEU A 93 16.64 -5.22 15.30
N SER A 94 15.70 -5.17 16.26
CA SER A 94 15.91 -4.52 17.55
C SER A 94 16.86 -5.28 18.48
N LYS A 95 17.13 -6.56 18.19
CA LYS A 95 18.05 -7.39 18.99
C LYS A 95 19.50 -6.84 18.92
N PRO A 96 20.25 -6.87 20.03
CA PRO A 96 21.61 -6.35 20.09
C PRO A 96 22.63 -7.19 19.31
N ASN A 97 22.38 -8.49 19.12
CA ASN A 97 23.19 -9.37 18.29
C ASN A 97 22.29 -10.15 17.33
N LEU A 98 22.50 -9.95 16.03
CA LEU A 98 21.70 -10.60 14.98
C LEU A 98 22.37 -11.90 14.56
N GLU A 99 21.72 -13.02 14.84
CA GLU A 99 22.20 -14.33 14.40
C GLU A 99 21.92 -14.54 12.90
N PRO A 100 22.67 -15.42 12.21
CA PRO A 100 22.39 -15.77 10.82
C PRO A 100 20.96 -16.30 10.60
N THR A 101 20.38 -16.95 11.61
CA THR A 101 18.98 -17.42 11.61
C THR A 101 17.98 -16.25 11.63
N ASP A 102 18.28 -15.15 12.33
CA ASP A 102 17.44 -13.95 12.34
C ASP A 102 17.42 -13.30 10.96
N LYS A 103 18.58 -13.20 10.29
CA LYS A 103 18.67 -12.66 8.92
C LYS A 103 17.86 -13.49 7.92
N LYS A 104 17.91 -14.82 8.04
CA LYS A 104 17.09 -15.72 7.22
C LYS A 104 15.60 -15.51 7.49
N HIS A 105 15.21 -15.38 8.75
CA HIS A 105 13.82 -15.14 9.11
C HIS A 105 13.30 -13.79 8.59
N ILE A 106 14.12 -12.74 8.64
CA ILE A 106 13.78 -11.44 8.02
C ILE A 106 13.57 -11.60 6.52
N GLN A 107 14.41 -12.36 5.81
CA GLN A 107 14.22 -12.61 4.38
C GLN A 107 12.92 -13.38 4.06
N GLU A 108 12.54 -14.33 4.91
CA GLU A 108 11.26 -15.04 4.80
C GLU A 108 10.08 -14.08 4.96
N LEU A 109 10.15 -13.16 5.92
CA LEU A 109 9.14 -12.12 6.13
C LEU A 109 9.09 -11.12 4.95
N LEU A 110 10.25 -10.71 4.41
CA LEU A 110 10.30 -9.87 3.21
C LEU A 110 9.70 -10.53 1.98
N THR A 111 9.82 -11.87 1.88
CA THR A 111 9.21 -12.63 0.77
C THR A 111 7.69 -12.60 0.85
N GLN A 112 7.11 -12.54 2.06
CA GLN A 112 5.66 -12.36 2.26
C GLN A 112 5.16 -10.97 1.83
N LEU A 113 6.06 -9.99 1.74
CA LEU A 113 5.76 -8.64 1.24
C LEU A 113 5.84 -8.53 -0.29
N SER A 114 6.42 -9.50 -0.99
CA SER A 114 6.43 -9.53 -2.46
C SER A 114 5.02 -9.73 -3.04
#